data_AF-A2CKF3-F1
#
_entry.id   AF-A2CKF3-F1
#
_cell.length_a   1.000
_cell.length_b   1.000
_cell.length_c   1.000
_cell.angle_alpha   90.00
_cell.angle_beta   90.00
_cell.angle_gamma   90.00
#
_symmetry.space_group_name_H-M   'P 1'
#
loop_
_entity.id
_entity.type
_entity.pdbx_description
1 polymer ?
#
loop_
_entity_poly.entity_id
_entity_poly.type
_entity_poly.pdbx_seq_one_letter_code
_entity_poly.pdbx_strand_id
1 'polypeptide(L)'
;MKTSAVFLFLVATMAIGTTALYCEPNTRFKQECNWCTCSANGEYATCTLLYCGPRRARAVSSGIYCGFGGTVPAGDGCNFCFCTPLGTIGTCTMRRCDSLS
;
A
#
# COMPACT_ATOMS: atom_id res chain seq x y z
N MET A 1 -51.50 0.49 -36.08
CA MET A 1 -51.69 1.85 -35.52
C MET A 1 -51.21 1.83 -34.09
N LYS A 2 -50.18 2.64 -33.80
CA LYS A 2 -49.98 3.43 -32.56
C LYS A 2 -49.88 2.64 -31.25
N THR A 3 -48.89 2.76 -30.36
CA THR A 3 -47.60 3.45 -30.21
C THR A 3 -47.25 3.22 -28.73
N SER A 4 -45.98 3.35 -28.37
CA SER A 4 -45.55 3.67 -27.00
C SER A 4 -45.74 2.61 -25.92
N ALA A 5 -44.75 1.73 -25.82
CA ALA A 5 -44.10 1.52 -24.53
C ALA A 5 -42.60 1.78 -24.68
N VAL A 6 -42.28 2.91 -25.32
CA VAL A 6 -41.07 3.69 -25.01
C VAL A 6 -41.30 4.25 -23.59
N PHE A 7 -41.34 3.37 -22.60
CA PHE A 7 -41.11 3.67 -21.18
C PHE A 7 -39.61 3.37 -21.02
N LEU A 8 -38.70 4.26 -21.39
CA LEU A 8 -38.41 5.46 -20.60
C LEU A 8 -38.12 5.15 -19.13
N PHE A 9 -37.71 3.92 -18.80
CA PHE A 9 -36.65 3.77 -17.81
C PHE A 9 -35.34 4.01 -18.53
N LEU A 10 -35.06 5.30 -18.76
CA LEU A 10 -33.71 5.79 -18.71
C LEU A 10 -33.13 5.24 -17.41
N VAL A 11 -32.43 4.11 -17.48
CA VAL A 11 -31.53 3.68 -16.42
C VAL A 11 -30.32 4.60 -16.51
N ALA A 12 -30.56 5.91 -16.32
CA ALA A 12 -29.59 6.86 -15.85
C ALA A 12 -29.44 6.61 -14.34
N THR A 13 -29.14 5.36 -13.96
CA THR A 13 -28.43 5.16 -12.70
C THR A 13 -27.08 5.76 -12.97
N MET A 14 -26.94 7.02 -12.58
CA MET A 14 -25.72 7.79 -12.58
C MET A 14 -24.59 6.83 -12.28
N ALA A 15 -23.56 6.81 -13.13
CA ALA A 15 -22.30 6.19 -12.74
C ALA A 15 -21.96 6.79 -11.38
N ILE A 16 -22.24 6.06 -10.30
CA ILE A 16 -21.84 6.44 -8.97
C ILE A 16 -20.35 6.30 -9.08
N GLY A 17 -19.68 7.41 -9.36
CA GLY A 17 -18.23 7.50 -9.26
C GLY A 17 -17.93 7.15 -7.83
N THR A 18 -17.65 5.87 -7.58
CA THR A 18 -17.14 5.42 -6.30
C THR A 18 -15.73 5.95 -6.25
N THR A 19 -15.60 7.23 -5.89
CA THR A 19 -14.33 7.86 -5.55
C THR A 19 -13.75 6.98 -4.45
N ALA A 20 -12.72 6.20 -4.80
CA ALA A 20 -12.08 5.32 -3.85
C ALA A 20 -11.58 6.19 -2.69
N LEU A 21 -12.11 5.94 -1.49
CA LEU A 21 -11.70 6.66 -0.29
C LEU A 21 -10.24 6.32 0.01
N TYR A 22 -9.43 7.34 0.23
CA TYR A 22 -8.04 7.20 0.67
C TYR A 22 -7.97 6.72 2.12
N CYS A 23 -8.85 7.21 2.99
CA CYS A 23 -8.94 6.85 4.39
C CYS A 23 -10.39 6.87 4.89
N GLU A 24 -10.66 6.23 6.03
CA GLU A 24 -12.00 6.23 6.64
C GLU A 24 -12.36 7.64 7.14
N PRO A 25 -13.46 8.25 6.65
CA PRO A 25 -13.78 9.64 6.96
C PRO A 25 -13.80 9.98 8.45
N ASN A 26 -13.24 11.14 8.80
CA ASN A 26 -13.16 11.66 10.18
C ASN A 26 -12.40 10.76 11.18
N THR A 27 -11.71 9.71 10.72
CA THR A 27 -10.91 8.87 11.60
C THR A 27 -9.53 9.45 11.87
N ARG A 28 -8.91 8.98 12.96
CA ARG A 28 -7.50 9.22 13.26
C ARG A 28 -6.74 7.90 13.13
N PHE A 29 -5.63 7.94 12.43
CA PHE A 29 -4.77 6.78 12.21
C PHE A 29 -3.31 7.18 12.29
N LYS A 30 -2.44 6.18 12.38
CA LYS A 30 -1.00 6.39 12.46
C LYS A 30 -0.35 5.96 11.15
N GLN A 31 0.35 6.87 10.50
CA GLN A 31 1.20 6.58 9.34
C GLN A 31 2.65 6.68 9.79
N GLU A 32 3.29 5.52 9.93
CA GLU A 32 4.60 5.40 10.58
C GLU A 32 4.57 5.93 12.03
N CYS A 33 5.31 7.02 12.30
CA CYS A 33 5.31 7.71 13.58
C CYS A 33 4.33 8.88 13.63
N ASN A 34 3.81 9.33 12.48
CA ASN A 34 2.96 10.50 12.39
C ASN A 34 1.50 10.16 12.65
N TRP A 35 0.82 11.06 13.36
CA TRP A 35 -0.62 10.99 13.55
C TRP A 35 -1.31 11.75 12.44
N CYS A 36 -2.27 11.08 11.80
CA CYS A 36 -3.03 11.60 10.69
C CYS A 36 -4.51 11.70 11.06
N THR A 37 -5.19 12.71 10.55
CA THR A 37 -6.65 12.87 10.63
C THR A 37 -7.21 12.89 9.22
N CYS A 38 -8.14 11.98 8.95
CA CYS A 38 -8.78 11.84 7.66
C CYS A 38 -9.82 12.95 7.45
N SER A 39 -9.91 13.49 6.24
CA SER A 39 -10.93 14.47 5.87
C SER A 39 -12.33 13.87 5.93
N ALA A 40 -13.35 14.73 6.03
CA ALA A 40 -14.74 14.31 6.11
C ALA A 40 -15.26 13.60 4.84
N ASN A 41 -14.61 13.83 3.70
CA ASN A 41 -14.90 13.13 2.44
C ASN A 41 -14.00 11.91 2.20
N GLY A 42 -13.05 11.62 3.11
CA GLY A 42 -12.15 10.47 3.02
C GLY A 42 -11.12 10.51 1.88
N GLU A 43 -10.95 11.65 1.21
CA GLU A 43 -10.07 11.77 0.03
C GLU A 43 -8.62 12.12 0.39
N TYR A 44 -8.38 12.75 1.55
CA TYR A 44 -7.05 13.13 1.98
C TYR A 44 -6.92 13.09 3.51
N ALA A 45 -5.69 13.09 4.00
CA ALA A 45 -5.40 13.18 5.42
C ALA A 45 -4.38 14.27 5.71
N THR A 46 -4.53 14.90 6.87
CA THR A 46 -3.54 15.85 7.40
C THR A 46 -2.76 15.15 8.50
N CYS A 47 -1.44 15.15 8.38
CA CYS A 47 -0.54 14.43 9.30
C CYS A 47 0.42 15.39 10.01
N THR A 48 0.87 15.01 11.20
CA THR A 48 2.05 15.63 11.81
C THR A 48 3.29 15.42 10.94
N LEU A 49 4.34 16.22 11.15
CA LEU A 49 5.58 16.19 10.34
C LEU A 49 6.79 15.74 11.17
N LEU A 50 6.62 14.72 11.99
CA LEU A 50 7.72 14.09 12.73
C LEU A 50 8.62 13.33 11.75
N TYR A 51 9.92 13.49 11.90
CA TYR A 51 10.90 12.63 11.23
C TYR A 51 10.87 11.24 11.87
N CYS A 52 10.41 10.22 11.13
CA CYS A 52 10.22 8.88 11.67
C CYS A 52 11.50 8.03 11.75
N GLY A 53 12.66 8.59 11.38
CA GLY A 53 13.93 7.87 11.36
C GLY A 53 13.98 6.75 10.31
N PRO A 54 15.17 6.15 10.09
CA PRO A 54 15.23 4.92 9.32
C PRO A 54 14.39 3.87 10.03
N ARG A 55 13.45 3.25 9.30
CA ARG A 55 12.78 2.04 9.81
C ARG A 55 13.90 1.04 10.06
N ARG A 56 14.31 0.87 11.31
CA ARG A 56 14.99 -0.37 11.71
C ARG A 56 13.99 -1.43 11.30
N ALA A 57 14.28 -2.15 10.23
CA ALA A 57 13.56 -3.37 9.89
C ALA A 57 13.42 -4.09 11.22
N ARG A 58 12.20 -4.13 11.73
CA ARG A 58 11.95 -4.72 13.03
C ARG A 58 12.55 -6.10 12.88
N ALA A 59 13.58 -6.41 13.67
CA ALA A 59 14.10 -7.75 13.77
C ALA A 59 12.95 -8.55 14.38
N VAL A 60 12.02 -8.97 13.51
CA VAL A 60 10.98 -9.91 13.86
C VAL A 60 11.70 -11.24 13.83
N SER A 61 12.26 -11.55 14.99
CA SER A 61 12.46 -12.91 15.45
C SER A 61 11.22 -13.73 15.05
N SER A 62 11.44 -14.75 14.21
CA SER A 62 10.49 -15.74 13.72
C SER A 62 9.70 -15.35 12.46
N GLY A 63 10.33 -15.57 11.30
CA GLY A 63 9.70 -15.52 9.98
C GLY A 63 9.97 -14.21 9.26
N ILE A 64 10.79 -14.26 8.20
CA ILE A 64 11.18 -13.09 7.42
C ILE A 64 9.96 -12.58 6.63
N TYR A 65 9.19 -11.70 7.26
CA TYR A 65 8.18 -10.89 6.59
C TYR A 65 8.87 -9.67 6.00
N CYS A 66 8.95 -9.64 4.68
CA CYS A 66 9.55 -8.52 3.95
C CYS A 66 8.44 -7.59 3.42
N GLY A 67 8.71 -6.28 3.31
CA GLY A 67 7.67 -5.30 2.99
C GLY A 67 7.06 -5.53 1.60
N PHE A 68 5.73 -5.39 1.48
CA PHE A 68 4.99 -5.60 0.23
C PHE A 68 5.65 -4.87 -0.96
N GLY A 69 6.08 -5.63 -1.97
CA GLY A 69 6.68 -5.10 -3.20
C GLY A 69 8.08 -4.48 -3.07
N GLY A 70 8.73 -4.62 -1.91
CA GLY A 70 10.08 -4.10 -1.67
C GLY A 70 11.22 -5.07 -2.05
N THR A 71 12.44 -4.68 -1.69
CA THR A 71 13.63 -5.55 -1.71
C THR A 71 14.29 -5.60 -0.33
N VAL A 72 14.95 -6.72 -0.02
CA VAL A 72 15.70 -6.93 1.23
C VAL A 72 17.09 -7.51 0.95
N PRO A 73 18.11 -7.23 1.80
CA PRO A 73 19.41 -7.89 1.69
C PRO A 73 19.30 -9.40 1.87
N ALA A 74 20.04 -10.18 1.07
CA ALA A 74 20.08 -11.66 1.17
C ALA A 74 20.96 -12.17 2.35
N GLY A 75 21.69 -11.28 3.02
CA GLY A 75 22.59 -11.61 4.14
C GLY A 75 23.98 -12.09 3.71
N ASP A 76 24.23 -12.25 2.41
CA ASP A 76 25.52 -12.61 1.82
C ASP A 76 26.40 -11.39 1.45
N GLY A 77 25.96 -10.19 1.83
CA GLY A 77 26.71 -8.94 1.67
C GLY A 77 26.56 -8.25 0.32
N CYS A 78 25.98 -8.88 -0.72
CA CYS A 78 25.88 -8.25 -2.04
C CYS A 78 24.59 -8.54 -2.81
N ASN A 79 23.89 -9.64 -2.50
CA ASN A 79 22.63 -9.95 -3.16
C ASN A 79 21.43 -9.33 -2.44
N PHE A 80 20.38 -9.12 -3.22
CA PHE A 80 19.10 -8.64 -2.75
C PHE A 80 18.00 -9.56 -3.23
N CYS A 81 16.96 -9.70 -2.41
CA CYS A 81 15.76 -10.46 -2.72
C CYS A 81 14.56 -9.55 -2.89
N PHE A 82 13.73 -9.82 -3.88
CA PHE A 82 12.45 -9.17 -4.10
C PHE A 82 11.39 -9.76 -3.19
N CYS A 83 10.48 -8.92 -2.71
CA CYS A 83 9.36 -9.32 -1.90
C CYS A 83 8.14 -9.66 -2.74
N THR A 84 7.49 -10.77 -2.42
CA THR A 84 6.19 -11.08 -2.99
C THR A 84 5.12 -10.10 -2.47
N PRO A 85 3.99 -9.97 -3.18
CA PRO A 85 2.83 -9.25 -2.68
C PRO A 85 2.17 -9.89 -1.44
N LEU A 86 2.67 -11.02 -0.95
CA LEU A 86 2.23 -11.66 0.30
C LEU A 86 3.20 -11.39 1.45
N GLY A 87 4.25 -10.60 1.22
CA GLY A 87 5.23 -10.23 2.24
C GLY A 87 6.25 -11.33 2.53
N THR A 88 6.47 -12.26 1.60
CA THR A 88 7.50 -13.30 1.69
C THR A 88 8.67 -13.02 0.73
N ILE A 89 9.83 -13.62 1.00
CA ILE A 89 10.97 -13.58 0.07
C ILE A 89 10.58 -14.30 -1.23
N GLY A 90 10.72 -13.60 -2.36
CA GLY A 90 10.60 -14.13 -3.70
C GLY A 90 11.96 -14.42 -4.32
N THR A 91 12.21 -13.89 -5.51
CA THR A 91 13.47 -14.10 -6.26
C THR A 91 14.61 -13.27 -5.69
N CYS A 92 15.84 -13.77 -5.78
CA CYS A 92 17.05 -13.03 -5.38
C CYS A 92 18.00 -12.85 -6.56
N THR A 93 18.80 -11.79 -6.52
CA THR A 93 19.94 -11.65 -7.43
C THR A 93 20.97 -12.74 -7.13
N MET A 94 21.71 -13.17 -8.15
CA MET A 94 22.74 -14.20 -8.04
C MET A 94 24.08 -13.65 -8.49
N ARG A 95 24.54 -12.60 -7.80
CA ARG A 95 25.90 -12.08 -7.95
C ARG A 95 26.85 -12.93 -7.14
N ARG A 96 28.03 -13.19 -7.68
CA ARG A 96 29.12 -13.77 -6.90
C ARG A 96 29.55 -12.69 -5.90
N CYS A 97 29.17 -12.88 -4.63
CA CYS A 97 29.68 -12.05 -3.56
C CYS A 97 31.10 -12.50 -3.31
N ASP A 98 32.05 -11.87 -4.01
CA ASP A 98 33.44 -11.93 -3.57
C ASP A 98 33.44 -11.29 -2.20
N SER A 99 33.69 -12.10 -1.18
CA SER A 99 33.82 -11.65 0.19
C SER A 99 34.97 -10.65 0.23
N LEU A 100 34.65 -9.37 0.00
CA LEU A 100 35.51 -8.25 0.34
C LEU A 100 35.50 -8.20 1.86
N SER A 101 36.46 -8.94 2.41
CA SER A 101 37.26 -8.68 3.61
C SER A 101 36.74 -7.60 4.55
#